data_AF-A0A2U8WB69-F1
#
_entry.id   AF-A0A2U8WB69-F1
#
_cell.length_a   1.000
_cell.length_b   1.000
_cell.length_c   1.000
_cell.angle_alpha   90.00
_cell.angle_beta   90.00
_cell.angle_gamma   90.00
#
_symmetry.space_group_name_H-M   'P 1'
#
loop_
_entity.id
_entity.type
_entity.pdbx_description
1 polymer ?
#
loop_
_entity_poly.entity_id
_entity_poly.type
_entity_poly.pdbx_seq_one_letter_code
_entity_poly.pdbx_strand_id
1 'polypeptide(L)'
;MLAQARSNTSDPSFQQVGMLRLAAPACAQAPMSTHERRLEALRARARQGGLSIRQSNQPLQPNNRGGLMILAQDSRQVLYGARYDLTLEQAEDLIGELLVRWAA
;
A
#
# COMPACT_ATOMS: atom_id res chain seq x y z
N MET A 1 69.81 12.27 9.00
CA MET A 1 69.19 11.09 9.64
C MET A 1 67.82 11.52 10.17
N LEU A 2 66.77 10.77 9.80
CA LEU A 2 65.39 10.68 10.36
C LEU A 2 64.57 11.99 10.52
N ALA A 3 63.51 12.25 9.72
CA ALA A 3 62.13 11.71 9.82
C ALA A 3 61.41 12.23 11.08
N GLN A 4 60.40 13.12 11.05
CA GLN A 4 58.97 12.90 10.75
C GLN A 4 58.20 14.20 11.12
N ALA A 5 57.34 14.77 10.27
CA ALA A 5 55.90 14.49 10.10
C ALA A 5 54.96 15.38 10.96
N ARG A 6 54.14 16.18 10.25
CA ARG A 6 52.71 16.51 10.49
C ARG A 6 52.33 17.09 11.87
N SER A 7 51.66 18.24 11.94
CA SER A 7 50.22 18.29 11.64
C SER A 7 49.76 19.71 11.29
N ASN A 8 49.29 19.81 10.06
CA ASN A 8 48.32 20.75 9.54
C ASN A 8 46.96 20.54 10.25
N THR A 9 46.11 21.57 10.32
CA THR A 9 44.63 21.55 10.26
C THR A 9 44.07 22.61 11.22
N SER A 10 43.89 23.85 10.75
CA SER A 10 42.74 24.38 9.99
C SER A 10 41.63 24.87 10.90
N ASP A 11 41.57 26.20 10.99
CA ASP A 11 40.39 27.01 11.28
C ASP A 11 39.20 26.57 10.41
N PRO A 12 37.97 26.51 10.96
CA PRO A 12 36.86 26.99 10.15
C PRO A 12 35.82 27.72 11.00
N SER A 13 36.02 29.03 11.16
CA SER A 13 34.93 29.99 11.29
C SER A 13 34.26 30.17 9.92
N PHE A 14 33.34 29.29 9.54
CA PHE A 14 32.43 29.53 8.42
C PHE A 14 30.99 29.25 8.80
N GLN A 15 30.24 30.35 8.77
CA GLN A 15 28.80 30.43 8.84
C GLN A 15 28.17 29.53 7.77
N GLN A 16 27.15 28.75 8.14
CA GLN A 16 26.06 28.51 7.21
C GLN A 16 24.73 28.25 7.93
N VAL A 17 23.94 29.32 7.94
CA VAL A 17 22.51 29.40 7.60
C VAL A 17 21.70 28.12 7.85
N GLY A 18 20.73 28.23 8.75
CA GLY A 18 19.79 27.17 9.05
C GLY A 18 19.01 26.69 7.83
N MET A 19 18.54 25.46 7.91
CA MET A 19 17.26 25.07 7.35
C MET A 19 16.84 23.74 7.98
N LEU A 20 15.58 23.74 8.38
CA LEU A 20 14.78 22.63 8.83
C LEU A 20 15.20 21.30 8.19
N ARG A 21 15.59 20.33 9.02
CA ARG A 21 15.15 18.96 8.77
C ARG A 21 14.13 18.64 9.83
N LEU A 22 12.87 18.94 9.51
CA LEU A 22 11.75 18.13 9.98
C LEU A 22 12.20 16.67 9.78
N ALA A 23 12.54 16.00 10.88
CA ALA A 23 12.38 14.56 10.92
C ALA A 23 10.92 14.34 10.53
N ALA A 24 10.72 13.74 9.36
CA ALA A 24 9.41 13.36 8.89
C ALA A 24 8.65 12.77 10.08
N PRO A 25 7.43 13.23 10.40
CA PRO A 25 6.64 12.50 11.38
C PRO A 25 6.61 11.08 10.81
N ALA A 26 7.16 10.13 11.57
CA ALA A 26 6.86 8.72 11.40
C ALA A 26 5.37 8.71 11.17
N CYS A 27 4.94 8.43 9.93
CA CYS A 27 3.54 8.52 9.54
C CYS A 27 2.84 7.72 10.60
N ALA A 28 2.20 8.43 11.53
CA ALA A 28 1.46 7.83 12.60
C ALA A 28 0.40 7.10 11.81
N GLN A 29 0.60 5.79 11.64
CA GLN A 29 -0.32 4.95 10.91
C GLN A 29 -1.60 5.14 11.69
N ALA A 30 -2.49 6.00 11.17
CA ALA A 30 -3.79 6.23 11.74
C ALA A 30 -4.35 4.84 12.01
N PRO A 31 -4.93 4.58 13.19
CA PRO A 31 -5.38 3.24 13.53
C PRO A 31 -6.30 2.76 12.40
N MET A 32 -5.78 1.88 11.54
CA MET A 32 -6.52 1.39 10.38
C MET A 32 -7.80 0.80 10.93
N SER A 33 -8.92 1.23 10.35
CA SER A 33 -10.23 0.71 10.71
C SER A 33 -10.24 -0.81 10.50
N THR A 34 -11.04 -1.53 11.29
CA THR A 34 -11.21 -2.99 11.13
C THR A 34 -11.56 -3.36 9.68
N HIS A 35 -12.31 -2.48 9.00
CA HIS A 35 -12.65 -2.61 7.59
C HIS A 35 -11.43 -2.55 6.67
N GLU A 36 -10.54 -1.56 6.83
CA GLU A 36 -9.33 -1.43 6.03
C GLU A 36 -8.36 -2.60 6.23
N ARG A 37 -8.22 -3.09 7.47
CA ARG A 37 -7.39 -4.27 7.75
C ARG A 37 -7.91 -5.52 7.04
N ARG A 38 -9.22 -5.75 7.07
CA ARG A 38 -9.84 -6.88 6.35
C ARG A 38 -9.65 -6.76 4.85
N LEU A 39 -9.85 -5.57 4.29
CA LEU A 39 -9.66 -5.34 2.86
C LEU A 39 -8.21 -5.55 2.43
N GLU A 40 -7.24 -5.11 3.21
CA GLU A 40 -5.82 -5.32 2.89
C GLU A 40 -5.43 -6.79 2.99
N ALA A 41 -5.92 -7.51 4.00
CA ALA A 41 -5.74 -8.95 4.12
C ALA A 41 -6.35 -9.70 2.92
N LEU A 42 -7.55 -9.30 2.49
CA LEU A 42 -8.21 -9.87 1.32
C LEU A 42 -7.43 -9.58 0.03
N ARG A 43 -6.92 -8.36 -0.15
CA ARG A 43 -6.05 -8.00 -1.27
C ARG A 43 -4.77 -8.84 -1.30
N ALA A 44 -4.14 -9.03 -0.14
CA ALA A 44 -2.94 -9.85 -0.03
C ALA A 44 -3.22 -11.30 -0.44
N ARG A 45 -4.35 -11.86 0.03
CA ARG A 45 -4.78 -13.21 -0.34
C ARG A 45 -5.11 -13.34 -1.83
N ALA A 46 -5.83 -12.37 -2.39
CA ALA A 46 -6.15 -12.32 -3.82
C ALA A 46 -4.89 -12.29 -4.68
N ARG A 47 -3.89 -11.47 -4.31
CA ARG A 47 -2.61 -11.36 -5.03
C ARG A 47 -1.84 -12.67 -5.07
N GLN A 48 -1.92 -13.50 -4.02
CA GLN A 48 -1.28 -14.82 -4.02
C GLN A 48 -1.84 -15.76 -5.09
N GLY A 49 -3.10 -15.56 -5.50
CA GLY A 49 -3.73 -16.31 -6.60
C GLY A 49 -3.76 -15.58 -7.94
N GLY A 50 -2.97 -14.53 -8.13
CA GLY A 50 -2.98 -13.76 -9.39
C GLY A 50 -4.23 -12.92 -9.59
N LEU A 51 -4.91 -12.53 -8.51
CA LEU A 51 -6.11 -11.69 -8.53
C LEU A 51 -5.79 -10.32 -7.92
N SER A 52 -6.49 -9.30 -8.40
CA SER A 52 -6.39 -7.93 -7.90
C SER A 52 -7.76 -7.42 -7.49
N ILE A 53 -7.84 -6.73 -6.36
CA ILE A 53 -9.09 -6.11 -5.88
C ILE A 53 -8.91 -4.60 -5.91
N ARG A 54 -9.78 -3.93 -6.67
CA ARG A 54 -9.87 -2.48 -6.71
C ARG A 54 -11.07 -2.00 -5.92
N GLN A 55 -10.89 -0.91 -5.22
CA GLN A 55 -11.94 -0.20 -4.52
C GLN A 55 -12.28 1.06 -5.29
N SER A 56 -13.56 1.42 -5.37
CA SER A 56 -13.94 2.72 -5.92
C SER A 56 -13.54 3.83 -4.93
N ASN A 57 -12.85 4.85 -5.44
CA ASN A 57 -12.53 6.07 -4.68
C ASN A 57 -13.76 6.97 -4.48
N GLN A 58 -14.88 6.68 -5.14
CA GLN A 58 -16.13 7.40 -5.00
C GLN A 58 -17.19 6.52 -4.35
N PRO A 59 -17.98 7.07 -3.40
CA PRO A 59 -19.14 6.39 -2.87
C PRO A 59 -20.19 6.26 -3.98
N LEU A 60 -20.48 5.03 -4.41
CA LEU A 60 -21.40 4.76 -5.51
C LEU A 60 -22.85 4.72 -5.05
N GLN A 61 -23.09 4.39 -3.78
CA GLN A 61 -24.40 4.44 -3.15
C GLN A 61 -24.26 4.92 -1.70
N PRO A 62 -25.29 5.52 -1.08
CA PRO A 62 -25.25 5.94 0.33
C PRO A 62 -24.91 4.80 1.29
N ASN A 63 -25.26 3.56 0.92
CA ASN A 63 -24.97 2.33 1.67
C ASN A 63 -23.75 1.57 1.14
N ASN A 64 -23.13 2.02 0.04
CA ASN A 64 -21.97 1.38 -0.58
C ASN A 64 -20.86 2.42 -0.81
N ARG A 65 -20.12 2.70 0.28
CA ARG A 65 -18.99 3.64 0.29
C ARG A 65 -17.75 2.99 -0.34
N GLY A 66 -17.75 2.93 -1.66
CA GLY A 66 -16.61 2.45 -2.44
C GLY A 66 -16.61 0.93 -2.53
N GLY A 67 -17.58 0.38 -3.29
CA GLY A 67 -17.62 -1.04 -3.53
C GLY A 67 -16.39 -1.56 -4.29
N LEU A 68 -16.31 -2.87 -4.39
CA LEU A 68 -15.11 -3.59 -4.81
C LEU A 68 -15.31 -4.17 -6.21
N MET A 69 -14.18 -4.33 -6.90
CA MET A 69 -14.08 -4.98 -8.20
C MET A 69 -12.92 -5.96 -8.14
N ILE A 70 -13.14 -7.18 -8.62
CA ILE A 70 -12.13 -8.24 -8.68
C ILE A 70 -11.69 -8.39 -10.13
N LEU A 71 -10.38 -8.39 -10.36
CA LEU A 71 -9.76 -8.51 -11.66
C LEU A 71 -8.72 -9.63 -11.65
N ALA A 72 -8.53 -10.28 -12.80
CA ALA A 72 -7.35 -11.09 -13.04
C ALA A 72 -6.13 -10.18 -13.21
N GLN A 73 -5.01 -10.48 -12.53
CA GLN A 73 -3.83 -9.64 -12.53
C GLN A 73 -3.11 -9.65 -13.89
N ASP A 74 -3.04 -10.81 -14.54
CA ASP A 74 -2.35 -11.00 -15.83
C ASP A 74 -3.05 -10.29 -16.99
N SER A 75 -4.36 -10.50 -17.14
CA SER A 75 -5.13 -9.97 -18.26
C SER A 75 -5.77 -8.61 -17.97
N ARG A 76 -5.74 -8.15 -16.71
CA ARG A 76 -6.55 -7.02 -16.21
C ARG A 76 -8.04 -7.14 -16.54
N GLN A 77 -8.49 -8.36 -16.83
CA GLN A 77 -9.89 -8.64 -17.11
C GLN A 77 -10.68 -8.56 -15.81
N VAL A 78 -11.81 -7.86 -15.86
CA VAL A 78 -12.76 -7.84 -14.74
C VAL A 78 -13.42 -9.22 -14.64
N LEU A 79 -13.31 -9.85 -13.48
CA LEU A 79 -13.98 -11.11 -13.19
C LEU A 79 -15.35 -10.85 -12.53
N TYR A 80 -15.37 -9.94 -11.55
CA TYR A 80 -16.58 -9.60 -10.80
C TYR A 80 -16.59 -8.11 -10.41
N GLY A 81 -17.78 -7.55 -10.20
CA GLY A 81 -17.93 -6.18 -9.72
C GLY A 81 -17.54 -5.13 -10.75
N ALA A 82 -17.91 -5.30 -12.02
CA ALA A 82 -17.54 -4.38 -13.11
C ALA A 82 -17.96 -2.94 -12.87
N ARG A 83 -18.93 -2.71 -11.99
CA ARG A 83 -19.39 -1.37 -11.60
C ARG A 83 -19.05 -1.04 -10.15
N TYR A 84 -18.08 -1.75 -9.56
CA TYR A 84 -17.71 -1.65 -8.14
C TYR A 84 -18.92 -1.86 -7.23
N ASP A 85 -19.73 -2.86 -7.57
CA ASP A 85 -20.97 -3.21 -6.88
C ASP A 85 -20.77 -4.21 -5.75
N LEU A 86 -19.58 -4.81 -5.61
CA LEU A 86 -19.32 -5.82 -4.59
C LEU A 86 -19.10 -5.19 -3.21
N THR A 87 -19.68 -5.82 -2.19
CA THR A 87 -19.30 -5.56 -0.79
C THR A 87 -18.01 -6.29 -0.43
N LEU A 88 -17.43 -5.94 0.72
CA LEU A 88 -16.26 -6.66 1.24
C LEU A 88 -16.55 -8.15 1.46
N GLU A 89 -17.72 -8.47 2.04
CA GLU A 89 -18.14 -9.85 2.33
C GLU A 89 -18.31 -10.65 1.04
N GLN A 90 -18.99 -10.10 0.04
CA GLN A 90 -19.13 -10.74 -1.28
C GLN A 90 -17.78 -10.95 -1.95
N ALA A 91 -16.86 -10.00 -1.82
CA ALA A 91 -15.52 -10.16 -2.37
C ALA A 91 -14.71 -11.23 -1.63
N GLU A 92 -14.88 -11.38 -0.31
CA GLU A 92 -14.25 -12.47 0.47
C GLU A 92 -14.71 -13.84 -0.02
N ASP A 93 -16.03 -14.03 -0.21
CA ASP A 93 -16.61 -15.28 -0.71
C ASP A 93 -16.13 -15.61 -2.13
N LEU A 94 -16.19 -14.64 -3.05
CA LEU A 94 -15.79 -14.82 -4.44
C LEU A 94 -14.28 -15.12 -4.59
N ILE A 95 -13.43 -14.45 -3.79
CA ILE A 95 -11.99 -14.75 -3.78
C ILE A 95 -11.75 -16.17 -3.26
N GLY A 96 -12.47 -16.59 -2.22
CA GLY A 96 -12.42 -17.98 -1.72
C GLY A 96 -12.72 -18.99 -2.81
N GLU A 97 -13.82 -18.81 -3.54
CA GLU A 97 -14.22 -19.68 -4.65
C GLU A 97 -13.20 -19.67 -5.81
N LEU A 98 -12.76 -18.49 -6.22
CA LEU A 98 -11.79 -18.32 -7.31
C LEU A 98 -10.45 -18.99 -7.01
N LEU A 99 -9.95 -18.85 -5.78
CA LEU A 99 -8.69 -19.46 -5.36
C LEU A 99 -8.78 -20.99 -5.35
N VAL A 100 -9.92 -21.55 -4.93
CA VAL A 100 -10.15 -23.00 -5.00
C VAL A 100 -10.20 -23.47 -6.45
N ARG A 101 -10.91 -22.73 -7.31
CA ARG A 101 -11.07 -23.07 -8.74
C ARG A 101 -9.77 -22.99 -9.53
N TRP A 102 -8.86 -22.09 -9.18
CA TRP A 102 -7.59 -21.88 -9.87
C TRP A 102 -6.43 -22.71 -9.31
N ALA A 103 -6.60 -23.28 -8.12
CA ALA A 103 -5.64 -24.23 -7.55
C ALA A 103 -5.87 -25.68 -8.02
N ALA A 104 -6.96 -25.95 -8.75
CA ALA A 104 -7.30 -27.24 -9.36
C ALA A 104 -6.82 -27.33 -10.81
#